data_AF-A0A968JIL6-F1
#
_entry.id   AF-A0A968JIL6-F1
#
_cell.length_a   1.000
_cell.length_b   1.000
_cell.length_c   1.000
_cell.angle_alpha   90.00
_cell.angle_beta   90.00
_cell.angle_gamma   90.00
#
_symmetry.space_group_name_H-M   'P 1'
#
loop_
_entity.id
_entity.type
_entity.pdbx_description
1 polymer ?
#
loop_
_entity_poly.entity_id
_entity_poly.type
_entity_poly.pdbx_seq_one_letter_code
_entity_poly.pdbx_strand_id
1 'polypeptide(L)'
;MKMYREFGVNPLGGCFPMLLQMPIWFALYRFFPAAIEFRQASFLWASDLSSYDVFAKLPFEIPFYGAHISMFTILWAISTIVYTVYNTRNMDMSAMGGNGQMMLYMQY
;
A
#
# COMPACT_ATOMS: atom_id res chain seq x y z
N MET A 1 -28.19 -3.69 -7.18
CA MET A 1 -28.01 -2.27 -6.80
C MET A 1 -28.99 -1.77 -5.74
N LYS A 2 -30.18 -2.38 -5.58
CA LYS A 2 -31.16 -1.99 -4.54
C LYS A 2 -30.58 -2.09 -3.11
N MET A 3 -29.94 -3.21 -2.80
CA MET A 3 -29.31 -3.45 -1.49
C MET A 3 -28.22 -2.41 -1.15
N TYR A 4 -27.30 -2.10 -2.06
CA TYR A 4 -26.28 -1.05 -1.83
C TYR A 4 -26.86 0.37 -1.69
N ARG A 5 -27.99 0.65 -2.32
CA ARG A 5 -28.68 1.95 -2.24
C ARG A 5 -29.51 2.08 -0.97
N GLU A 6 -30.04 0.97 -0.44
CA GLU A 6 -30.75 0.89 0.84
C GLU A 6 -29.80 1.06 2.05
N PHE A 7 -28.58 0.52 1.95
CA PHE A 7 -27.56 0.65 3.01
C PHE A 7 -26.58 1.83 2.80
N GLY A 8 -26.79 2.67 1.77
CA GLY A 8 -25.97 3.85 1.49
C GLY A 8 -24.48 3.56 1.21
N VAL A 9 -24.11 2.31 0.98
CA VAL A 9 -22.71 1.87 0.83
C VAL A 9 -22.26 1.96 -0.61
N ASN A 10 -21.15 2.67 -0.84
CA ASN A 10 -20.51 2.76 -2.15
C ASN A 10 -19.51 1.59 -2.31
N PRO A 11 -19.74 0.65 -3.26
CA PRO A 11 -18.81 -0.47 -3.50
C PRO A 11 -17.42 0.00 -3.95
N LEU A 12 -17.28 1.24 -4.43
CA LEU A 12 -15.99 1.83 -4.83
C LEU A 12 -15.30 2.60 -3.68
N GLY A 13 -15.89 2.66 -2.49
CA GLY A 13 -15.30 3.36 -1.34
C GLY A 13 -13.94 2.79 -0.93
N GLY A 14 -13.69 1.51 -1.19
CA GLY A 14 -12.40 0.85 -0.88
C GLY A 14 -11.24 1.24 -1.79
N CYS A 15 -11.48 1.61 -3.06
CA CYS A 15 -10.41 2.00 -3.99
C CYS A 15 -10.11 3.50 -3.99
N PHE A 16 -11.00 4.33 -3.43
CA PHE A 16 -10.82 5.78 -3.35
C PHE A 16 -9.56 6.22 -2.55
N PRO A 17 -9.24 5.61 -1.39
CA PRO A 17 -8.01 5.92 -0.67
C PRO A 17 -6.74 5.58 -1.48
N MET A 18 -6.78 4.52 -2.29
CA MET A 18 -5.66 4.14 -3.14
C MET A 18 -5.43 5.19 -4.23
N LEU A 19 -6.50 5.68 -4.87
CA LEU A 19 -6.41 6.71 -5.90
C LEU A 19 -5.84 8.02 -5.36
N LEU A 20 -6.27 8.44 -4.16
CA LEU A 20 -5.75 9.65 -3.52
C LEU A 20 -4.26 9.53 -3.16
N GLN A 21 -3.78 8.32 -2.88
CA GLN A 21 -2.40 8.06 -2.50
C GLN A 21 -1.45 7.89 -3.71
N MET A 22 -1.97 7.62 -4.91
CA MET A 22 -1.16 7.47 -6.15
C MET A 22 -0.18 8.62 -6.43
N PRO A 23 -0.54 9.91 -6.28
CA PRO A 23 0.38 11.02 -6.53
C PRO A 23 1.60 11.00 -5.61
N ILE A 24 1.42 10.58 -4.35
CA ILE A 24 2.49 10.51 -3.36
C ILE A 24 3.46 9.38 -3.73
N TRP A 25 2.95 8.21 -4.14
CA TRP A 25 3.81 7.13 -4.64
C TRP A 25 4.62 7.54 -5.87
N PHE A 26 3.98 8.24 -6.80
CA PHE A 26 4.67 8.72 -8.00
C PHE A 26 5.77 9.74 -7.66
N ALA A 27 5.51 10.66 -6.74
CA ALA A 27 6.49 11.62 -6.26
C ALA A 27 7.70 10.93 -5.63
N LEU A 28 7.47 9.95 -4.75
CA LEU A 28 8.54 9.19 -4.09
C LEU A 28 9.36 8.37 -5.09
N TYR A 29 8.70 7.66 -6.01
CA TYR A 29 9.38 6.88 -7.05
C TYR A 29 10.30 7.73 -7.94
N ARG A 30 9.89 8.97 -8.23
CA ARG A 30 10.70 9.92 -9.01
C ARG A 30 11.82 10.55 -8.18
N PHE A 31 11.60 10.77 -6.89
CA PHE A 31 12.50 11.48 -5.99
C PHE A 31 13.74 10.67 -5.63
N PHE A 32 13.58 9.41 -5.20
CA PHE A 32 14.71 8.58 -4.74
C PHE A 32 15.83 8.40 -5.78
N PRO A 33 15.55 8.18 -7.07
CA PRO A 33 16.59 8.10 -8.10
C PRO A 33 17.15 9.47 -8.53
N ALA A 34 16.40 10.56 -8.34
CA ALA A 34 16.78 11.90 -8.78
C ALA A 34 17.69 12.63 -7.77
N ALA A 35 17.55 12.32 -6.48
CA ALA A 35 18.36 12.90 -5.43
C ALA A 35 19.75 12.24 -5.38
N ILE A 36 20.79 13.04 -5.64
CA ILE A 36 22.19 12.59 -5.74
C ILE A 36 22.69 12.01 -4.40
N GLU A 37 22.16 12.49 -3.27
CA GLU A 37 22.55 12.08 -1.93
C GLU A 37 22.17 10.62 -1.61
N PHE A 38 21.14 10.08 -2.26
CA PHE A 38 20.71 8.69 -2.06
C PHE A 38 21.37 7.71 -3.02
N ARG A 39 22.14 8.21 -4.00
CA ARG A 39 22.88 7.38 -4.94
C ARG A 39 24.06 6.73 -4.22
N GLN A 40 24.08 5.39 -4.19
CA GLN A 40 25.09 4.60 -3.47
C GLN A 40 25.11 4.84 -1.94
N ALA A 41 24.05 5.45 -1.40
CA ALA A 41 23.86 5.50 0.04
C ALA A 41 23.41 4.12 0.53
N SER A 42 24.01 3.64 1.62
CA SER A 42 23.61 2.38 2.25
C SER A 42 22.65 2.63 3.41
N PHE A 43 21.64 1.77 3.55
CA PHE A 43 20.71 1.77 4.68
C PHE A 43 20.38 0.35 5.09
N LEU A 44 20.69 0.01 6.35
CA LEU A 44 20.48 -1.32 6.94
C LEU A 44 21.10 -2.43 6.08
N TRP A 45 20.30 -3.12 5.27
CA TRP A 45 20.73 -4.21 4.38
C TRP A 45 20.84 -3.79 2.91
N ALA A 46 20.27 -2.64 2.52
CA ALA A 46 20.33 -2.12 1.17
C ALA A 46 21.63 -1.33 0.98
N SER A 47 22.43 -1.72 -0.02
CA SER A 47 23.70 -1.06 -0.35
C SER A 47 23.54 0.21 -1.21
N ASP A 48 22.39 0.39 -1.86
CA ASP A 48 22.09 1.56 -2.68
C ASP A 48 20.58 1.88 -2.60
N LEU A 49 20.24 3.11 -2.18
CA LEU A 49 18.86 3.56 -1.99
C LEU A 49 18.23 4.10 -3.28
N SER A 50 19.04 4.36 -4.31
CA SER A 50 18.56 4.84 -5.60
C SER A 50 18.06 3.70 -6.51
N SER A 51 18.35 2.45 -6.16
CA SER A 51 17.97 1.26 -6.92
C SER A 51 17.15 0.27 -6.06
N TYR A 52 16.71 -0.82 -6.67
CA TYR A 52 15.93 -1.85 -5.99
C TYR A 52 16.80 -2.61 -4.99
N ASP A 53 16.19 -3.00 -3.86
CA ASP A 53 16.84 -3.80 -2.82
C ASP A 53 17.00 -5.26 -3.25
N VAL A 54 18.18 -5.85 -2.97
CA VAL A 54 18.52 -7.24 -3.31
C VAL A 54 19.01 -7.95 -2.06
N PHE A 55 18.09 -8.60 -1.35
CA PHE A 55 18.40 -9.37 -0.15
C PHE A 55 18.90 -10.78 -0.47
N ALA A 56 18.24 -11.46 -1.41
CA ALA A 56 18.64 -12.77 -1.89
C ALA A 56 18.46 -12.88 -3.41
N LYS A 57 19.41 -13.52 -4.09
CA LYS A 57 19.30 -13.88 -5.49
C LYS A 57 18.83 -15.32 -5.60
N LEU A 58 17.75 -15.54 -6.34
CA LEU A 58 17.26 -16.86 -6.69
C LEU A 58 18.17 -17.47 -7.76
N PRO A 59 18.48 -18.78 -7.69
CA PRO A 59 19.27 -19.47 -8.71
C PRO A 59 18.50 -19.71 -10.01
N PHE A 60 17.21 -19.33 -10.06
CA PHE A 60 16.34 -19.43 -11.22
C PHE A 60 15.60 -18.11 -11.42
N GLU A 61 15.32 -17.78 -12.68
CA GLU A 61 14.53 -16.60 -13.04
C GLU A 61 13.07 -16.99 -13.17
N ILE A 62 12.21 -16.33 -12.39
CA ILE A 62 10.77 -16.46 -12.53
C ILE A 62 10.32 -15.47 -13.63
N PRO A 63 9.60 -15.91 -14.67
CA PRO A 63 9.05 -14.99 -15.67
C PRO A 63 8.21 -13.91 -14.97
N PHE A 64 8.38 -12.65 -15.37
CA PHE A 64 7.74 -11.44 -14.81
C PHE A 64 8.23 -10.95 -13.42
N TYR A 65 8.82 -11.80 -12.59
CA TYR A 65 9.32 -11.40 -11.25
C TYR A 65 10.83 -11.15 -11.23
N GLY A 66 11.59 -11.87 -12.06
CA GLY A 66 13.04 -11.83 -12.09
C GLY A 66 13.69 -12.80 -11.10
N ALA A 67 14.98 -12.56 -10.82
CA ALA A 67 15.84 -13.46 -10.02
C ALA A 67 16.20 -12.90 -8.63
N HIS A 68 15.56 -11.81 -8.18
CA HIS A 68 15.91 -11.17 -6.91
C HIS A 68 14.72 -11.09 -5.97
N ILE A 69 15.00 -11.19 -4.68
CA ILE A 69 14.05 -11.00 -3.60
C ILE A 69 14.42 -9.71 -2.87
N SER A 70 13.50 -8.75 -2.85
CA SER A 70 13.63 -7.50 -2.09
C SER A 70 13.02 -7.67 -0.70
N MET A 71 13.77 -7.30 0.35
CA MET A 71 13.26 -7.43 1.72
C MET A 71 12.24 -6.33 2.03
N PHE A 72 12.40 -5.14 1.45
CA PHE A 72 11.43 -4.05 1.61
C PHE A 72 10.03 -4.42 1.10
N THR A 73 9.91 -5.15 0.00
CA THR A 73 8.61 -5.55 -0.56
C THR A 73 7.93 -6.61 0.33
N ILE A 74 8.71 -7.53 0.90
CA ILE A 74 8.22 -8.52 1.88
C ILE A 74 7.72 -7.82 3.15
N LEU A 75 8.49 -6.89 3.70
CA LEU A 75 8.11 -6.14 4.90
C LEU A 75 6.84 -5.31 4.66
N TRP A 76 6.73 -4.67 3.50
CA TRP A 76 5.52 -3.94 3.11
C TRP A 76 4.30 -4.87 3.01
N ALA A 77 4.45 -6.05 2.41
CA ALA A 77 3.38 -7.03 2.29
C ALA A 77 2.93 -7.56 3.66
N ILE A 78 3.88 -7.96 4.52
CA ILE A 78 3.59 -8.42 5.89
C ILE A 78 2.89 -7.32 6.68
N SER A 79 3.40 -6.09 6.63
CA SER A 79 2.82 -4.95 7.36
C SER A 79 1.39 -4.67 6.89
N THR A 80 1.14 -4.76 5.58
CA THR A 80 -0.20 -4.56 5.01
C THR A 80 -1.16 -5.66 5.45
N ILE A 81 -0.72 -6.91 5.47
CA ILE A 81 -1.53 -8.04 5.96
C ILE A 81 -1.85 -7.86 7.44
N VAL A 82 -0.85 -7.54 8.27
CA VAL A 82 -1.04 -7.31 9.71
C VAL A 82 -1.99 -6.15 9.95
N TYR A 83 -1.80 -5.02 9.26
CA TYR A 83 -2.69 -3.87 9.34
C TYR A 83 -4.11 -4.24 8.95
N THR A 84 -4.27 -4.98 7.85
CA THR A 84 -5.59 -5.41 7.36
C THR A 84 -6.26 -6.32 8.38
N VAL A 85 -5.56 -7.33 8.89
CA VAL A 85 -6.10 -8.26 9.90
C VAL A 85 -6.43 -7.53 11.20
N TYR A 86 -5.57 -6.62 11.67
CA TYR A 86 -5.84 -5.81 12.86
C TYR A 86 -7.06 -4.91 12.68
N ASN A 87 -7.16 -4.24 11.53
CA ASN A 87 -8.28 -3.36 11.21
C ASN A 87 -9.57 -4.17 11.06
N THR A 88 -9.58 -5.27 10.31
CA THR A 88 -10.76 -6.15 10.17
C THR A 88 -11.22 -6.73 11.50
N ARG A 89 -10.30 -7.08 12.41
CA ARG A 89 -10.66 -7.60 13.75
C ARG A 89 -11.16 -6.52 14.69
N ASN A 90 -10.67 -5.28 14.56
CA ASN A 90 -11.17 -4.13 15.32
C ASN A 90 -12.38 -3.46 14.65
N MET A 91 -12.73 -3.85 13.43
CA MET A 91 -13.91 -3.40 12.68
C MET A 91 -15.18 -4.20 13.01
N ASP A 92 -15.14 -5.12 13.96
CA ASP A 92 -16.30 -5.95 14.37
C ASP A 92 -17.32 -5.23 15.29
N MET A 93 -17.25 -3.89 15.41
CA MET A 93 -18.36 -3.11 15.98
C MET A 93 -18.49 -1.67 15.44
N SER A 94 -17.60 -1.24 14.54
CA SER A 94 -17.56 0.15 14.04
C SER A 94 -17.92 0.27 12.55
N ALA A 95 -17.90 -0.83 11.79
CA ALA A 95 -18.29 -0.84 10.37
C ALA A 95 -19.81 -0.91 10.14
N MET A 96 -20.60 -1.21 11.18
CA MET A 96 -22.07 -1.03 11.17
C MET A 96 -22.55 0.22 11.94
N GLY A 97 -21.65 0.98 12.59
CA GLY A 97 -22.07 2.05 13.52
C GLY A 97 -21.33 3.39 13.50
N GLY A 98 -20.10 3.48 12.94
CA GLY A 98 -19.27 4.68 13.11
C GLY A 98 -18.97 5.48 11.85
N ASN A 99 -18.78 4.83 10.69
CA ASN A 99 -18.44 5.51 9.43
C ASN A 99 -19.64 5.83 8.53
N GLY A 100 -20.85 5.43 8.93
CA GLY A 100 -22.10 5.84 8.27
C GLY A 100 -22.42 7.32 8.45
N GLN A 101 -21.89 7.95 9.50
CA GLN A 101 -22.17 9.36 9.77
C GLN A 101 -21.36 10.31 8.86
N MET A 102 -20.12 9.98 8.50
CA MET A 102 -19.33 10.83 7.59
C MET A 102 -19.83 10.79 6.13
N MET A 103 -20.56 9.75 5.71
CA MET A 103 -21.20 9.71 4.39
C MET A 103 -22.56 10.44 4.33
N LEU A 104 -23.25 10.60 5.46
CA LEU A 104 -24.46 11.45 5.54
C LEU A 104 -24.12 12.94 5.38
N TYR A 105 -22.93 13.37 5.82
CA TYR A 105 -22.49 14.77 5.74
C TYR A 105 -22.01 15.23 4.34
N MET A 106 -21.96 14.33 3.35
CA MET A 106 -21.67 14.66 1.95
C MET A 106 -22.93 14.62 1.05
N GLN A 107 -24.10 14.32 1.63
CA GLN A 107 -25.39 14.32 0.92
C GLN A 107 -26.16 15.65 1.04
N TYR A 108 -25.56 16.70 1.59
CA TYR A 108 -26.06 18.08 1.49
C TYR A 108 -25.04 19.00 0.80
#